data_AF-A0A1F6FFV1-F1
#
_entry.id   AF-A0A1F6FFV1-F1
#
_cell.length_a   1.000
_cell.length_b   1.000
_cell.length_c   1.000
_cell.angle_alpha   90.00
_cell.angle_beta   90.00
_cell.angle_gamma   90.00
#
_symmetry.space_group_name_H-M   'P 1'
#
loop_
_entity.id
_entity.type
_entity.pdbx_description
1 polymer ?
#
loop_
_entity_poly.entity_id
_entity_poly.type
_entity_poly.pdbx_seq_one_letter_code
_entity_poly.pdbx_strand_id
1 'polypeptide(L)'
;MLHPLVYIFILLGVLFAAMQAVAVWAHLYYMIWWFDIIMHSVGGFLITLGLFAIGTFSFWRRAPKFVEVLVVLLVAVVSWELFEQSYGLFNPIGYLVDTAQDMFLGISFGLLAYVILKKIVKIS
;
A
#
# COMPACT_ATOMS: atom_id res chain seq x y z
N MET A 1 15.08 8.11 -20.13
CA MET A 1 14.76 8.83 -18.87
C MET A 1 13.58 8.11 -18.22
N LEU A 2 13.61 7.92 -16.90
CA LEU A 2 12.48 7.28 -16.19
C LEU A 2 11.29 8.25 -16.16
N HIS A 3 10.08 7.70 -16.15
CA HIS A 3 8.87 8.50 -16.05
C HIS A 3 8.80 9.17 -14.66
N PRO A 4 8.31 10.43 -14.52
CA PRO A 4 8.21 11.13 -13.23
C PRO A 4 7.53 10.32 -12.12
N LEU A 5 6.54 9.52 -12.49
CA LEU A 5 5.80 8.63 -11.58
C LEU A 5 6.70 7.63 -10.85
N VAL A 6 7.77 7.15 -11.50
CA VAL A 6 8.74 6.22 -10.89
C VAL A 6 9.49 6.91 -9.76
N TYR A 7 9.92 8.15 -9.96
CA TYR A 7 10.60 8.93 -8.92
C TYR A 7 9.67 9.24 -7.75
N ILE A 8 8.41 9.60 -8.03
CA ILE A 8 7.39 9.83 -6.98
C ILE A 8 7.16 8.54 -6.19
N PHE A 9 6.98 7.40 -6.86
CA PHE A 9 6.82 6.11 -6.21
C PHE A 9 8.00 5.76 -5.30
N ILE A 10 9.24 5.89 -5.79
CA ILE A 10 10.44 5.59 -5.00
C ILE A 10 10.53 6.53 -3.79
N LEU A 11 10.33 7.83 -3.98
CA LEU A 11 10.39 8.80 -2.88
C LEU A 11 9.36 8.48 -1.79
N LEU A 12 8.09 8.32 -2.17
CA LEU A 12 7.03 8.02 -1.21
C LEU A 12 7.20 6.64 -0.57
N GLY A 13 7.69 5.65 -1.33
CA GLY A 13 8.00 4.32 -0.82
C GLY A 13 9.12 4.33 0.21
N VAL A 14 10.19 5.11 -0.01
CA VAL A 14 11.27 5.29 0.97
C VAL A 14 10.76 5.98 2.23
N LEU A 15 9.95 7.03 2.09
CA LEU A 15 9.36 7.73 3.25
C LEU A 15 8.44 6.80 4.04
N PHE A 16 7.62 5.99 3.36
CA PHE A 16 6.76 5.01 3.99
C PHE A 16 7.55 3.91 4.71
N ALA A 17 8.59 3.37 4.08
CA ALA A 17 9.46 2.38 4.71
C ALA A 17 10.19 2.95 5.94
N ALA A 18 10.65 4.20 5.88
CA ALA A 18 11.25 4.89 7.02
C ALA A 18 10.23 5.10 8.15
N MET A 19 9.00 5.52 7.80
CA MET A 19 7.90 5.67 8.76
C MET A 19 7.57 4.33 9.44
N GLN A 20 7.49 3.23 8.68
CA GLN A 20 7.31 1.87 9.23
C GLN A 20 8.43 1.50 10.20
N ALA A 21 9.68 1.71 9.81
CA ALA A 21 10.82 1.36 10.65
C ALA A 21 10.82 2.14 11.97
N VAL A 22 10.53 3.44 11.91
CA VAL A 22 10.38 4.29 13.10
C VAL A 22 9.18 3.84 13.95
N ALA A 23 8.06 3.49 13.32
CA ALA A 23 6.86 3.06 14.03
C ALA A 23 7.07 1.78 14.82
N VAL A 24 7.76 0.80 14.22
CA VAL A 24 8.13 -0.44 14.90
C VAL A 24 9.14 -0.15 16.02
N TRP A 25 10.20 0.61 15.74
CA TRP A 25 11.24 0.92 16.72
C TRP A 25 10.71 1.70 17.94
N ALA A 26 9.81 2.65 17.71
CA ALA A 26 9.22 3.48 18.75
C ALA A 26 7.89 2.92 19.30
N HIS A 27 7.48 1.71 18.92
CA HIS A 27 6.22 1.08 19.36
C HIS A 27 4.97 1.94 19.09
N LEU A 28 4.95 2.71 18.00
CA LEU A 28 3.87 3.67 17.71
C LEU A 28 2.52 2.98 17.48
N TYR A 29 2.50 1.76 16.96
CA TYR A 29 1.29 0.94 16.78
C TYR A 29 0.52 0.74 18.10
N TYR A 30 1.23 0.63 19.22
CA TYR A 30 0.63 0.42 20.53
C TYR A 30 0.25 1.73 21.23
N MET A 31 0.94 2.82 20.92
CA MET A 31 0.73 4.13 21.57
C MET A 31 -0.28 5.01 20.84
N ILE A 32 -0.40 4.86 19.52
CA ILE A 32 -1.18 5.73 18.65
C ILE A 32 -2.15 4.88 17.84
N TRP A 33 -3.37 4.74 18.34
CA TRP A 33 -4.39 3.84 17.79
C TRP A 33 -4.75 4.11 16.31
N TRP A 34 -4.61 5.35 15.82
CA TRP A 34 -4.91 5.69 14.42
C TRP A 34 -3.71 5.51 13.49
N PHE A 35 -2.52 5.24 14.03
CA PHE A 35 -1.31 5.15 13.21
C PHE A 35 -1.43 4.03 12.19
N ASP A 36 -1.99 2.90 12.63
CA ASP A 36 -2.22 1.72 11.82
C ASP A 36 -3.17 2.00 10.64
N ILE A 37 -4.26 2.73 10.90
CA ILE A 37 -5.19 3.20 9.88
C ILE A 37 -4.47 3.96 8.75
N ILE A 38 -3.53 4.85 9.11
CA ILE A 38 -2.76 5.61 8.13
C ILE A 38 -1.80 4.69 7.36
N MET A 39 -1.16 3.75 8.04
CA MET A 39 -0.22 2.83 7.43
C MET A 39 -0.89 1.95 6.37
N HIS A 40 -2.03 1.34 6.67
CA HIS A 40 -2.77 0.54 5.71
C HIS A 40 -3.31 1.37 4.54
N SER A 41 -3.82 2.57 4.83
CA SER A 41 -4.32 3.50 3.80
C SER A 41 -3.21 3.93 2.82
N VAL A 42 -2.06 4.35 3.33
CA VAL A 42 -0.92 4.78 2.51
C VAL A 42 -0.27 3.59 1.80
N GLY A 43 -0.17 2.43 2.46
CA GLY A 43 0.35 1.20 1.86
C GLY A 43 -0.46 0.76 0.65
N GLY A 44 -1.79 0.73 0.78
CA GLY A 44 -2.71 0.45 -0.33
C GLY A 44 -2.51 1.39 -1.51
N PHE A 45 -2.45 2.70 -1.24
CA PHE A 45 -2.19 3.72 -2.27
C PHE A 45 -0.84 3.48 -2.98
N LEU A 46 0.22 3.21 -2.21
CA LEU A 46 1.57 2.98 -2.71
C LEU A 46 1.68 1.75 -3.60
N ILE A 47 1.00 0.65 -3.26
CA ILE A 47 0.95 -0.55 -4.09
C ILE A 47 0.42 -0.21 -5.48
N THR A 48 -0.73 0.47 -5.57
CA THR A 48 -1.31 0.86 -6.86
C THR A 48 -0.41 1.87 -7.60
N LEU A 49 0.18 2.83 -6.88
CA LEU A 49 1.15 3.76 -7.47
C LEU A 49 2.34 3.01 -8.09
N GLY A 50 2.86 2.00 -7.40
CA GLY A 50 3.93 1.13 -7.90
C GLY A 50 3.54 0.37 -9.16
N LEU A 51 2.32 -0.17 -9.22
CA LEU A 51 1.81 -0.83 -10.43
C LEU A 51 1.73 0.12 -11.64
N PHE A 52 1.25 1.35 -11.44
CA PHE A 52 1.28 2.35 -12.51
C PHE A 52 2.70 2.77 -12.87
N ALA A 53 3.61 2.90 -11.90
CA ALA A 53 5.01 3.22 -12.16
C ALA A 53 5.68 2.14 -13.02
N ILE A 54 5.48 0.85 -12.72
CA ILE A 54 5.96 -0.27 -13.54
C ILE A 54 5.39 -0.19 -14.96
N GLY A 55 4.10 0.14 -15.10
CA GLY A 55 3.43 0.33 -16.38
C GLY A 55 4.01 1.43 -17.27
N THR A 56 4.91 2.28 -16.75
CA THR A 56 5.60 3.31 -17.55
C THR A 56 6.92 2.84 -18.16
N PHE A 57 7.42 1.65 -17.80
CA PHE A 57 8.65 1.12 -18.36
C PHE A 57 8.46 0.70 -19.82
N SER A 58 9.50 0.90 -20.64
CA SER A 58 9.45 0.68 -22.09
C SER A 58 9.07 -0.75 -22.48
N PHE A 59 9.53 -1.75 -21.73
CA PHE A 59 9.25 -3.17 -21.97
C PHE A 59 7.86 -3.62 -21.47
N TRP A 60 7.16 -2.80 -20.68
CA TRP A 60 5.87 -3.13 -20.06
C TRP A 60 4.91 -1.92 -20.11
N ARG A 61 4.92 -1.22 -21.24
CA ARG A 61 4.23 0.06 -21.40
C ARG A 61 2.72 -0.14 -21.53
N ARG A 62 2.03 -0.30 -20.40
CA ARG A 62 0.57 -0.39 -20.31
C ARG A 62 0.07 0.03 -18.94
N ALA A 63 -1.09 0.66 -18.89
CA ALA A 63 -1.77 0.86 -17.61
C ALA A 63 -2.22 -0.49 -17.04
N PRO A 64 -2.12 -0.70 -15.71
CA PRO A 64 -2.68 -1.90 -15.09
C PRO A 64 -4.20 -1.90 -15.21
N LYS A 65 -4.78 -3.09 -15.36
CA LYS A 65 -6.24 -3.31 -15.38
C LYS A 65 -6.77 -3.35 -13.94
N PHE A 66 -8.04 -3.00 -13.77
CA PHE A 66 -8.70 -3.05 -12.46
C PHE A 66 -8.51 -4.40 -11.74
N VAL A 67 -8.72 -5.52 -12.45
CA VAL A 67 -8.57 -6.87 -11.87
C VAL A 67 -7.14 -7.15 -11.41
N GLU A 68 -6.12 -6.70 -12.16
CA GLU A 68 -4.72 -6.89 -11.78
C GLU A 68 -4.39 -6.11 -10.49
N VAL A 69 -4.88 -4.88 -10.39
CA VAL A 69 -4.72 -4.06 -9.18
C VAL A 69 -5.42 -4.70 -8.00
N LEU A 70 -6.66 -5.16 -8.16
CA LEU A 70 -7.41 -5.81 -7.09
C LEU A 70 -6.71 -7.09 -6.60
N VAL A 71 -6.22 -7.93 -7.51
CA VAL A 71 -5.50 -9.16 -7.15
C VAL A 71 -4.22 -8.83 -6.38
N VAL A 72 -3.43 -7.87 -6.85
CA VAL A 72 -2.19 -7.48 -6.16
C VAL A 72 -2.49 -6.87 -4.80
N LEU A 73 -3.52 -6.03 -4.67
CA LEU A 73 -3.94 -5.47 -3.38
C LEU A 73 -4.35 -6.58 -2.42
N LEU A 74 -5.18 -7.53 -2.84
CA LEU A 74 -5.61 -8.67 -2.01
C LEU A 74 -4.41 -9.48 -1.53
N VAL A 75 -3.48 -9.81 -2.42
CA VAL A 75 -2.26 -10.55 -2.06
C VAL A 75 -1.43 -9.75 -1.07
N ALA A 76 -1.25 -8.46 -1.29
CA ALA A 76 -0.43 -7.61 -0.46
C ALA A 76 -1.01 -7.42 0.95
N VAL A 77 -2.31 -7.10 1.07
CA VAL A 77 -2.94 -6.92 2.39
C VAL A 77 -2.95 -8.23 3.17
N VAL A 78 -3.33 -9.36 2.55
CA VAL A 78 -3.30 -10.66 3.25
C VAL A 78 -1.89 -11.05 3.67
N SER A 79 -0.88 -10.80 2.81
CA SER A 79 0.51 -11.08 3.18
C SER A 79 0.99 -10.20 4.34
N TRP A 80 0.49 -8.97 4.44
CA TRP A 80 0.84 -8.06 5.53
C TRP A 80 0.22 -8.50 6.86
N GLU A 81 -1.06 -8.86 6.88
CA GLU A 81 -1.73 -9.40 8.09
C GLU A 81 -1.03 -10.66 8.61
N LEU A 82 -0.66 -11.57 7.69
CA LEU A 82 0.10 -12.77 8.05
C LEU A 82 1.49 -12.44 8.60
N PHE A 83 2.13 -11.40 8.06
CA PHE A 83 3.39 -10.88 8.58
C PHE A 83 3.19 -10.35 10.01
N GLU A 84 2.20 -9.49 10.26
CA GLU A 84 1.96 -8.93 11.59
C GLU A 84 1.66 -10.01 12.63
N GLN A 85 0.85 -11.00 12.25
CA GLN A 85 0.59 -12.17 13.09
C GLN A 85 1.88 -12.92 13.42
N SER A 86 2.75 -13.15 12.44
CA SER A 86 4.00 -13.90 12.64
C SER A 86 5.05 -13.18 13.49
N TYR A 87 5.01 -11.85 13.52
CA TYR A 87 5.95 -11.02 14.30
C TYR A 87 5.34 -10.48 15.61
N GLY A 88 4.10 -10.86 15.94
CA GLY A 88 3.42 -10.41 17.16
C GLY A 88 3.05 -8.93 17.15
N LEU A 89 2.89 -8.33 15.98
CA LEU A 89 2.55 -6.91 15.78
C LEU A 89 1.03 -6.65 15.82
N PHE A 90 0.24 -7.64 16.23
CA PHE A 90 -1.22 -7.58 16.21
C PHE A 90 -1.82 -7.39 17.62
N ASN A 91 -3.05 -6.90 17.69
CA ASN A 91 -3.81 -6.84 18.94
C ASN A 91 -4.61 -8.14 19.17
N PRO A 92 -4.28 -8.97 20.19
CA PRO A 92 -4.92 -10.27 20.38
C PRO A 92 -6.40 -10.20 20.79
N ILE A 93 -6.85 -9.09 21.39
CA ILE A 93 -8.25 -8.94 21.83
C ILE A 93 -9.15 -8.54 20.65
N GLY A 94 -8.61 -7.71 19.75
CA GLY A 94 -9.33 -7.11 18.64
C GLY A 94 -8.99 -7.69 17.26
N TYR A 95 -8.14 -8.71 17.18
CA TYR A 95 -7.46 -9.15 15.95
C TYR A 95 -8.37 -9.22 14.72
N LEU A 96 -9.53 -9.88 14.83
CA LEU A 96 -10.42 -10.04 13.68
C LEU A 96 -10.98 -8.69 13.17
N VAL A 97 -11.26 -7.77 14.08
CA VAL A 97 -11.81 -6.44 13.74
C VAL A 97 -10.71 -5.55 13.16
N ASP A 98 -9.51 -5.62 13.73
CA ASP A 98 -8.28 -4.95 13.28
C ASP A 98 -7.98 -5.37 11.83
N THR A 99 -7.73 -6.66 11.61
CA THR A 99 -7.47 -7.24 10.30
C THR A 99 -8.56 -6.90 9.28
N ALA A 100 -9.83 -6.94 9.66
CA ALA A 100 -10.91 -6.57 8.75
C ALA A 100 -10.87 -5.08 8.37
N GLN A 101 -10.55 -4.20 9.32
CA GLN A 101 -10.36 -2.77 9.09
C GLN A 101 -9.15 -2.53 8.19
N ASP A 102 -8.05 -3.21 8.44
CA ASP A 102 -6.77 -3.03 7.74
C ASP A 102 -6.84 -3.51 6.29
N MET A 103 -7.47 -4.66 6.07
CA MET A 103 -7.83 -5.13 4.73
C MET A 103 -8.75 -4.14 4.02
N PHE A 104 -9.78 -3.63 4.70
CA PHE A 104 -10.71 -2.66 4.12
C PHE A 104 -10.01 -1.36 3.71
N LEU A 105 -9.16 -0.82 4.57
CA LEU A 105 -8.41 0.42 4.33
C LEU A 105 -7.40 0.24 3.19
N GLY A 106 -6.59 -0.81 3.24
CA GLY A 106 -5.59 -1.12 2.22
C GLY A 106 -6.21 -1.29 0.83
N ILE A 107 -7.31 -2.04 0.73
CA ILE A 107 -8.02 -2.23 -0.53
C ILE A 107 -8.68 -0.91 -0.98
N SER A 108 -9.41 -0.23 -0.10
CA SER A 108 -10.18 0.98 -0.47
C SER A 108 -9.28 2.11 -0.96
N PHE A 109 -8.17 2.38 -0.26
CA PHE A 109 -7.22 3.41 -0.69
C PHE A 109 -6.41 3.00 -1.92
N GLY A 110 -6.11 1.71 -2.07
CA GLY A 110 -5.50 1.17 -3.30
C GLY A 110 -6.42 1.33 -4.52
N LEU A 111 -7.72 1.07 -4.37
CA LEU A 111 -8.72 1.27 -5.43
C LEU A 111 -8.99 2.75 -5.70
N LEU A 112 -8.99 3.60 -4.67
CA LEU A 112 -9.06 5.06 -4.83
C LEU A 112 -7.87 5.56 -5.66
N ALA A 113 -6.66 5.11 -5.34
CA ALA A 113 -5.46 5.42 -6.12
C ALA A 113 -5.61 4.98 -7.58
N TYR A 114 -6.21 3.81 -7.85
CA TYR A 114 -6.47 3.35 -9.21
C TYR A 114 -7.36 4.32 -9.98
N VAL A 115 -8.48 4.75 -9.38
CA VAL A 115 -9.42 5.70 -10.01
C VAL A 115 -8.74 7.03 -10.31
N ILE A 116 -7.92 7.54 -9.39
CA ILE A 116 -7.19 8.79 -9.55
C ILE A 116 -6.12 8.66 -10.66
N LEU A 117 -5.25 7.66 -10.55
CA LEU A 117 -4.13 7.47 -11.47
C LEU A 117 -4.60 7.12 -12.87
N LYS A 118 -5.69 6.36 -13.03
CA LYS A 118 -6.25 6.03 -14.34
C LYS A 118 -6.70 7.28 -15.12
N LYS A 119 -7.10 8.35 -14.43
CA LYS A 119 -7.50 9.62 -15.05
C LYS A 119 -6.30 10.52 -15.38
N ILE A 120 -5.27 10.50 -14.53
CA ILE A 120 -4.15 11.45 -14.60
C ILE A 120 -2.99 10.89 -15.43
N VAL A 121 -2.70 9.59 -15.29
CA VAL A 121 -1.54 8.94 -15.89
C VAL A 121 -1.91 8.41 -17.27
N LYS A 122 -1.33 9.01 -18.30
CA LYS A 122 -1.46 8.55 -19.69
C LYS A 122 -0.32 7.59 -20.01
N ILE A 123 -0.57 6.29 -19.88
CA ILE A 123 0.31 5.26 -20.42
C ILE A 123 -0.28 4.85 -21.77
N SER A 124 0.39 5.27 -22.85
CA SER A 124 0.07 4.94 -24.23
C SER A 124 0.59 3.57 -24.62
#